data_AF-A0AAW3IRF4-F1
#
_entry.id   AF-A0AAW3IRF4-F1
#
_cell.length_a   1.000
_cell.length_b   1.000
_cell.length_c   1.000
_cell.angle_alpha   90.00
_cell.angle_beta   90.00
_cell.angle_gamma   90.00
#
_symmetry.space_group_name_H-M   'P 1'
#
loop_
_entity.id
_entity.type
_entity.pdbx_description
1 polymer ?
#
loop_
_entity_poly.entity_id
_entity_poly.type
_entity_poly.pdbx_seq_one_letter_code
_entity_poly.pdbx_strand_id
1 'polypeptide(L)'
;MDRYEDIKELLDTVEGNISTLRAKYEEARKSENVKVVLRPLVKSTLEHLRSALEYSAQDIWSQYNTKSKKLYFPYGLEEALFQANVKRNLPNLKTQLPHVYQLLESIQPFKSGDDWLKQLCDQTNFNKHNRLTEQVRKNSEGSTTNVGNLVSMRGGGRVVFDNCSYNGMPLGQGKPAVISSDMSVEEIEKSIAIPVKVNREFDWVEFHFDDSAHDTLELIETSHRNISLYIGELRKLTS
;
A
#
# COMPACT_ATOMS: atom_id res chain seq x y z
N MET A 1 30.67 3.05 -6.59
CA MET A 1 29.29 3.57 -6.57
C MET A 1 29.13 4.36 -5.29
N ASP A 2 28.63 5.58 -5.42
CA ASP A 2 28.17 6.38 -4.27
C ASP A 2 26.86 5.74 -3.78
N ARG A 3 26.71 5.53 -2.46
CA ARG A 3 25.48 4.94 -1.88
C ARG A 3 24.25 5.76 -2.26
N TYR A 4 24.43 7.05 -2.52
CA TYR A 4 23.35 7.90 -3.01
C TYR A 4 22.76 7.44 -4.35
N GLU A 5 23.59 6.98 -5.29
CA GLU A 5 23.11 6.45 -6.57
C GLU A 5 22.41 5.10 -6.38
N ASP A 6 22.91 4.24 -5.48
CA ASP A 6 22.23 2.99 -5.11
C ASP A 6 20.85 3.26 -4.49
N ILE A 7 20.73 4.31 -3.65
CA ILE A 7 19.45 4.74 -3.07
C ILE A 7 18.48 5.21 -4.15
N LYS A 8 18.97 5.99 -5.13
CA LYS A 8 18.13 6.45 -6.25
C LYS A 8 17.63 5.28 -7.09
N GLU A 9 18.49 4.32 -7.42
CA GLU A 9 18.08 3.12 -8.15
C GLU A 9 16.98 2.33 -7.41
N LEU A 10 17.09 2.23 -6.07
CA LEU A 10 16.05 1.62 -5.24
C LEU A 10 14.72 2.40 -5.29
N LEU A 11 14.77 3.74 -5.20
CA LEU A 11 13.57 4.58 -5.22
C LEU A 11 12.90 4.61 -6.60
N ASP A 12 13.68 4.61 -7.68
CA ASP A 12 13.17 4.52 -9.06
C ASP A 12 12.53 3.15 -9.32
N THR A 13 13.12 2.07 -8.79
CA THR A 13 12.53 0.73 -8.83
C THR A 13 11.18 0.70 -8.09
N VAL A 14 11.11 1.34 -6.92
CA VAL A 14 9.86 1.44 -6.16
C VAL A 14 8.78 2.21 -6.92
N GLU A 15 9.12 3.30 -7.62
CA GLU A 15 8.17 4.05 -8.45
C GLU A 15 7.56 3.18 -9.57
N GLY A 16 8.38 2.36 -10.23
CA GLY A 16 7.91 1.38 -11.21
C GLY A 16 6.97 0.33 -10.60
N ASN A 17 7.28 -0.14 -9.38
CA ASN A 17 6.43 -1.07 -8.66
C ASN A 17 5.10 -0.44 -8.23
N ILE A 18 5.11 0.82 -7.79
CA ILE A 18 3.89 1.60 -7.47
C ILE A 18 2.98 1.67 -8.69
N SER A 19 3.53 1.97 -9.87
CA SER A 19 2.76 2.00 -11.12
C SER A 19 2.10 0.65 -11.44
N THR A 20 2.83 -0.45 -11.21
CA THR A 20 2.29 -1.80 -11.38
C THR A 20 1.19 -2.12 -10.37
N LEU A 21 1.36 -1.71 -9.10
CA LEU A 21 0.36 -1.90 -8.05
C LEU A 21 -0.90 -1.08 -8.34
N ARG A 22 -0.79 0.18 -8.75
CA ARG A 22 -1.93 1.03 -9.17
C ARG A 22 -2.77 0.36 -10.25
N ALA A 23 -2.12 -0.20 -11.29
CA ALA A 23 -2.83 -0.92 -12.34
C ALA A 23 -3.60 -2.15 -11.81
N LYS A 24 -3.06 -2.83 -10.79
CA LYS A 24 -3.75 -3.95 -10.13
C LYS A 24 -4.90 -3.52 -9.24
N TYR A 25 -4.82 -2.35 -8.61
CA TYR A 25 -5.95 -1.77 -7.88
C TYR A 25 -7.09 -1.42 -8.86
N GLU A 26 -6.78 -0.83 -10.01
CA GLU A 26 -7.77 -0.55 -11.05
C GLU A 26 -8.41 -1.81 -11.63
N GLU A 27 -7.65 -2.90 -11.79
CA GLU A 27 -8.20 -4.21 -12.15
C GLU A 27 -9.14 -4.74 -11.05
N ALA A 28 -8.72 -4.65 -9.79
CA ALA A 28 -9.50 -5.10 -8.65
C ALA A 28 -10.80 -4.32 -8.46
N ARG A 29 -10.82 -3.01 -8.76
CA ARG A 29 -12.05 -2.20 -8.77
C ARG A 29 -13.10 -2.77 -9.69
N LYS A 30 -12.69 -3.36 -10.82
CA LYS A 30 -13.57 -3.88 -11.88
C LYS A 30 -13.85 -5.38 -11.78
N SER A 31 -13.26 -6.07 -10.79
CA SER A 31 -13.33 -7.52 -10.67
C SER A 31 -13.31 -7.97 -9.22
N GLU A 32 -14.39 -8.59 -8.76
CA GLU A 32 -14.51 -9.18 -7.41
C GLU A 32 -13.55 -10.37 -7.19
N ASN A 33 -12.98 -10.92 -8.26
CA ASN A 33 -12.10 -12.10 -8.21
C ASN A 33 -10.67 -11.76 -7.75
N VAL A 34 -10.26 -10.50 -7.83
CA VAL A 34 -8.95 -10.08 -7.34
C VAL A 34 -9.01 -9.94 -5.82
N LYS A 35 -8.63 -10.99 -5.08
CA LYS A 35 -8.70 -10.99 -3.60
C LYS A 35 -7.46 -10.46 -2.91
N VAL A 36 -6.31 -10.45 -3.59
CA VAL A 36 -5.01 -9.97 -3.06
C VAL A 36 -4.23 -9.26 -4.16
N VAL A 37 -3.34 -8.34 -3.77
CA VAL A 37 -2.45 -7.61 -4.68
C VAL A 37 -1.01 -8.12 -4.56
N LEU A 38 -0.50 -8.66 -5.67
CA LEU A 38 0.90 -9.05 -5.94
C LEU A 38 1.82 -9.12 -4.69
N ARG A 39 1.51 -10.01 -3.74
CA ARG A 39 2.20 -10.08 -2.44
C ARG A 39 3.74 -10.12 -2.54
N PRO A 40 4.35 -10.84 -3.49
CA PRO A 40 5.80 -10.78 -3.69
C PRO A 40 6.33 -9.39 -4.08
N LEU A 41 5.60 -8.66 -4.93
CA LEU A 41 5.96 -7.31 -5.35
C LEU A 41 5.81 -6.30 -4.20
N VAL A 42 4.75 -6.44 -3.39
CA VAL A 42 4.58 -5.65 -2.16
C VAL A 42 5.77 -5.88 -1.22
N LYS A 43 6.13 -7.14 -0.98
CA LYS A 43 7.29 -7.49 -0.15
C LYS A 43 8.57 -6.84 -0.69
N SER A 44 8.92 -7.05 -1.96
CA SER A 44 10.17 -6.49 -2.51
C SER A 44 10.19 -4.96 -2.43
N THR A 45 9.04 -4.30 -2.67
CA THR A 45 8.91 -2.85 -2.59
C THR A 45 9.18 -2.33 -1.16
N LEU A 46 8.58 -2.95 -0.15
CA LEU A 46 8.85 -2.63 1.27
C LEU A 46 10.32 -2.88 1.65
N GLU A 47 10.95 -3.89 1.06
CA GLU A 47 12.37 -4.18 1.28
C GLU A 47 13.29 -3.14 0.63
N HIS A 48 12.98 -2.67 -0.57
CA HIS A 48 13.75 -1.61 -1.24
C HIS A 48 13.64 -0.28 -0.49
N LEU A 49 12.44 0.11 -0.05
CA LEU A 49 12.23 1.29 0.79
C LEU A 49 13.03 1.23 2.09
N ARG A 50 13.01 0.07 2.78
CA ARG A 50 13.82 -0.12 3.98
C ARG A 50 15.31 -0.07 3.68
N SER A 51 15.77 -0.67 2.58
CA SER A 51 17.18 -0.61 2.17
C SER A 51 17.66 0.82 1.88
N ALA A 52 16.82 1.67 1.27
CA ALA A 52 17.15 3.08 1.05
C ALA A 52 17.45 3.81 2.37
N LEU A 53 16.61 3.58 3.40
CA LEU A 53 16.86 4.09 4.76
C LEU A 53 18.17 3.55 5.35
N GLU A 54 18.43 2.24 5.22
CA GLU A 54 19.65 1.63 5.75
C GLU A 54 20.92 2.16 5.07
N TYR A 55 20.87 2.36 3.75
CA TYR A 55 21.99 2.93 3.01
C TYR A 55 22.24 4.38 3.43
N SER A 56 21.18 5.16 3.70
CA SER A 56 21.32 6.52 4.23
C SER A 56 21.98 6.55 5.61
N ALA A 57 21.65 5.59 6.50
CA ALA A 57 22.28 5.49 7.81
C ALA A 57 23.78 5.19 7.69
N GLN A 58 24.16 4.34 6.72
CA GLN A 58 25.57 4.08 6.44
C GLN A 58 26.30 5.25 5.83
N ASP A 59 25.60 6.04 5.01
CA ASP A 59 26.14 7.27 4.47
C ASP A 59 26.44 8.29 5.55
N ILE A 60 25.45 8.56 6.41
CA ILE A 60 25.59 9.43 7.58
C ILE A 60 26.77 9.01 8.46
N TRP A 61 26.90 7.72 8.75
CA TRP A 61 27.98 7.21 9.58
C TRP A 61 29.36 7.45 8.98
N SER A 62 29.48 7.34 7.66
CA SER A 62 30.75 7.52 6.95
C SER A 62 31.24 8.97 6.98
N GLN A 63 30.37 9.94 7.25
CA GLN A 63 30.71 11.36 7.33
C GLN A 63 31.58 11.71 8.55
N TYR A 64 31.45 10.95 9.65
CA TYR A 64 32.19 11.23 10.89
C TYR A 64 32.83 9.99 11.52
N ASN A 65 32.77 8.84 10.85
CA ASN A 65 33.42 7.62 11.29
C ASN A 65 33.96 6.81 10.11
N THR A 66 35.16 6.26 10.26
CA THR A 66 35.83 5.45 9.24
C THR A 66 35.62 3.95 9.42
N LYS A 67 35.02 3.51 10.54
CA LYS A 67 34.82 2.09 10.84
C LYS A 67 33.59 1.56 10.16
N SER A 68 33.72 0.45 9.44
CA SER A 68 32.55 -0.30 8.95
C SER A 68 31.80 -0.92 10.13
N LYS A 69 30.47 -0.74 10.15
CA LYS A 69 29.56 -1.32 11.15
C LYS A 69 28.24 -1.62 10.46
N LYS A 70 27.58 -2.73 10.83
CA LYS A 70 26.20 -2.96 10.42
C LYS A 70 25.29 -2.00 11.19
N LEU A 71 24.67 -1.07 10.49
CA LEU A 71 23.77 -0.07 11.06
C LEU A 71 22.33 -0.38 10.69
N TYR A 72 21.44 0.04 11.58
CA TYR A 72 20.02 0.13 11.31
C TYR A 72 19.60 1.59 11.30
N PHE A 73 18.72 1.99 10.37
CA PHE A 73 18.12 3.32 10.36
C PHE A 73 17.41 3.54 11.71
N PRO A 74 17.72 4.63 12.43
CA PRO A 74 17.09 4.88 13.73
C PRO A 74 15.66 5.41 13.52
N TYR A 75 14.68 4.68 14.05
CA TYR A 75 13.30 5.13 14.13
C TYR A 75 12.72 4.84 15.51
N GLY A 76 11.72 5.60 15.95
CA GLY A 76 11.05 5.35 17.23
C GLY A 76 9.71 6.04 17.30
N LEU A 77 8.70 5.33 17.80
CA LEU A 77 7.35 5.91 17.99
C LEU A 77 7.40 7.09 18.97
N GLU A 78 8.21 6.97 20.02
CA GLU A 78 8.43 7.99 21.04
C GLU A 78 9.86 8.54 20.98
N GLU A 79 10.04 9.77 21.47
CA GLU A 79 11.34 10.46 21.48
C GLU A 79 12.43 9.65 22.20
N ALA A 80 12.11 9.08 23.36
CA ALA A 80 13.06 8.29 24.14
C ALA A 80 13.57 7.07 23.37
N LEU A 81 12.67 6.37 22.65
CA LEU A 81 13.03 5.21 21.83
C LEU A 81 13.86 5.61 20.62
N PHE A 82 13.51 6.72 19.95
CA PHE A 82 14.32 7.26 18.87
C PHE A 82 15.73 7.62 19.34
N GLN A 83 15.86 8.35 20.46
CA GLN A 83 17.16 8.72 21.02
C GLN A 83 18.01 7.48 21.37
N ALA A 84 17.41 6.44 21.95
CA ALA A 84 18.08 5.18 22.21
C ALA A 84 18.56 4.51 20.91
N ASN A 85 17.74 4.52 19.86
CA ASN A 85 18.07 3.96 18.56
C ASN A 85 19.16 4.75 17.83
N VAL A 86 19.16 6.09 17.93
CA VAL A 86 20.26 6.93 17.44
C VAL A 86 21.53 6.58 18.19
N LYS A 87 21.52 6.54 19.53
CA LYS A 87 22.72 6.20 20.33
C LYS A 87 23.31 4.84 19.96
N ARG A 88 22.46 3.85 19.66
CA ARG A 88 22.90 2.49 19.28
C ARG A 88 23.47 2.42 17.86
N ASN A 89 22.79 3.04 16.91
CA ASN A 89 23.10 2.89 15.49
C ASN A 89 24.02 4.00 14.97
N LEU A 90 23.77 5.26 15.34
CA LEU A 90 24.55 6.43 14.94
C LEU A 90 25.09 7.17 16.18
N PRO A 91 25.99 6.54 16.97
CA PRO A 91 26.51 7.16 18.19
C PRO A 91 27.22 8.47 17.86
N ASN A 92 27.01 9.48 18.70
CA ASN A 92 27.54 10.85 18.55
C ASN A 92 26.95 11.64 17.36
N LEU A 93 25.92 11.15 16.66
CA LEU A 93 25.30 11.89 15.56
C LEU A 93 24.88 13.30 15.95
N LYS A 94 24.24 13.45 17.12
CA LYS A 94 23.73 14.74 17.61
C LYS A 94 24.85 15.78 17.81
N THR A 95 26.07 15.34 18.14
CA THR A 95 27.21 16.24 18.36
C THR A 95 28.01 16.48 17.08
N GLN A 96 28.16 15.46 16.23
CA GLN A 96 28.96 15.54 15.01
C GLN A 96 28.20 16.20 13.85
N LEU A 97 26.91 15.88 13.69
CA LEU A 97 26.05 16.37 12.60
C LEU A 97 24.66 16.75 13.15
N PRO A 98 24.56 17.85 13.92
CA PRO A 98 23.31 18.26 14.56
C PRO A 98 22.16 18.51 13.57
N HIS A 99 22.45 19.04 12.38
CA HIS A 99 21.44 19.26 11.34
C HIS A 99 20.87 17.96 10.77
N VAL A 100 21.72 16.94 10.58
CA VAL A 100 21.29 15.60 10.16
C VAL A 100 20.48 14.93 11.27
N TYR A 101 20.86 15.10 12.53
CA TYR A 101 20.05 14.62 13.67
C TYR A 101 18.64 15.23 13.65
N GLN A 102 18.53 16.54 13.45
CA GLN A 102 17.24 17.24 13.36
C GLN A 102 16.40 16.75 12.18
N LEU A 103 17.02 16.51 11.02
CA LEU A 103 16.33 15.92 9.87
C LEU A 103 15.77 14.54 10.19
N LEU A 104 16.58 13.66 10.81
CA LEU A 104 16.14 12.33 11.23
C LEU A 104 14.98 12.39 12.24
N GLU A 105 15.06 13.34 13.18
CA GLU A 105 14.02 13.55 14.19
C GLU A 105 12.71 14.06 13.57
N SER A 106 12.80 14.94 12.56
CA SER A 106 11.62 15.56 11.93
C SER A 106 10.66 14.59 11.26
N ILE A 107 11.16 13.45 10.78
CA ILE A 107 10.35 12.41 10.13
C ILE A 107 9.80 11.36 11.11
N GLN A 108 10.14 11.47 12.39
CA GLN A 108 9.69 10.50 13.39
C GLN A 108 8.24 10.76 13.79
N PRO A 109 7.46 9.72 14.15
CA PRO A 109 6.05 9.85 14.51
C PRO A 109 5.75 10.91 15.58
N PHE A 110 6.58 11.00 16.62
CA PHE A 110 6.42 11.98 17.70
C PHE A 110 6.72 13.44 17.30
N LYS A 111 7.26 13.68 16.11
CA LYS A 111 7.46 15.03 15.53
C LYS A 111 6.55 15.30 14.35
N SER A 112 6.41 14.35 13.43
CA SER A 112 5.60 14.49 12.22
C SER A 112 4.10 14.35 12.49
N GLY A 113 3.72 13.63 13.56
CA GLY A 113 2.34 13.22 13.81
C GLY A 113 1.86 12.05 12.93
N ASP A 114 2.75 11.48 12.10
CA ASP A 114 2.45 10.42 11.14
C ASP A 114 3.36 9.20 11.40
N ASP A 115 2.75 8.03 11.53
CA ASP A 115 3.40 6.78 11.90
C ASP A 115 3.85 5.92 10.71
N TRP A 116 3.79 6.44 9.48
CA TRP A 116 4.22 5.75 8.24
C TRP A 116 5.57 5.03 8.38
N LEU A 117 6.56 5.67 9.02
CA LEU A 117 7.91 5.12 9.17
C LEU A 117 7.89 3.87 10.04
N LYS A 118 7.14 3.89 11.14
CA LYS A 118 6.99 2.75 12.03
C LYS A 118 6.30 1.60 11.31
N GLN A 119 5.21 1.90 10.60
CA GLN A 119 4.45 0.90 9.87
C GLN A 119 5.24 0.27 8.74
N LEU A 120 5.95 1.07 7.93
CA LEU A 120 6.88 0.57 6.93
C LEU A 120 7.86 -0.44 7.56
N CYS A 121 8.50 -0.05 8.66
CA CYS A 121 9.49 -0.90 9.32
C CYS A 121 8.88 -2.20 9.85
N ASP A 122 7.69 -2.14 10.46
CA ASP A 122 6.99 -3.32 10.97
C ASP A 122 6.59 -4.27 9.84
N GLN A 123 5.98 -3.73 8.78
CA GLN A 123 5.52 -4.52 7.64
C GLN A 123 6.71 -5.16 6.89
N THR A 124 7.81 -4.43 6.69
CA THR A 124 9.02 -5.03 6.10
C THR A 124 9.56 -6.16 6.98
N ASN A 125 9.61 -5.99 8.30
CA ASN A 125 10.12 -7.01 9.22
C ASN A 125 9.24 -8.27 9.24
N PHE A 126 7.91 -8.10 9.27
CA PHE A 126 6.97 -9.21 9.23
C PHE A 126 7.12 -10.03 7.94
N ASN A 127 7.14 -9.36 6.79
CA ASN A 127 7.27 -10.02 5.48
C ASN A 127 8.66 -10.67 5.26
N LYS A 128 9.70 -10.24 5.99
CA LYS A 128 11.04 -10.84 5.96
C LYS A 128 11.17 -12.13 6.76
N HIS A 129 10.54 -12.20 7.93
CA HIS A 129 10.84 -13.24 8.92
C HIS A 129 9.74 -14.28 9.11
N ASN A 130 8.51 -14.00 8.66
CA ASN A 130 7.37 -14.89 8.90
C ASN A 130 6.88 -15.56 7.60
N ARG A 131 6.04 -14.84 6.86
CA ARG A 131 5.40 -15.27 5.62
C ARG A 131 4.96 -14.02 4.85
N LEU A 132 4.60 -14.19 3.58
CA LEU A 132 3.91 -13.12 2.85
C LEU A 132 2.64 -12.76 3.64
N THR A 133 2.49 -11.48 3.95
CA THR A 133 1.37 -11.02 4.79
C THR A 133 0.05 -11.32 4.12
N GLU A 134 -0.92 -11.79 4.92
CA GLU A 134 -2.30 -11.94 4.47
C GLU A 134 -2.87 -10.54 4.19
N GLN A 135 -3.65 -10.44 3.11
CA GLN A 135 -4.24 -9.19 2.70
C GLN A 135 -5.75 -9.31 2.75
N VAL A 136 -6.39 -8.34 3.39
CA VAL A 136 -7.83 -8.22 3.46
C VAL A 136 -8.26 -7.15 2.46
N ARG A 137 -9.01 -7.58 1.45
CA ARG A 137 -9.63 -6.66 0.49
C ARG A 137 -10.84 -5.98 1.13
N LYS A 138 -10.88 -4.65 1.08
CA LYS A 138 -12.05 -3.83 1.40
C LYS A 138 -12.54 -3.16 0.12
N ASN A 139 -13.85 -3.11 -0.04
CA ASN A 139 -14.51 -2.44 -1.15
C ASN A 139 -15.30 -1.25 -0.62
N SER A 140 -15.45 -0.22 -1.44
CA SER A 140 -16.41 0.85 -1.17
C SER A 140 -17.84 0.30 -1.09
N GLU A 141 -18.67 0.90 -0.22
CA GLU A 141 -20.12 0.68 -0.23
C GLU A 141 -20.74 1.12 -1.58
N GLY A 142 -20.20 2.20 -2.15
CA GLY A 142 -20.54 2.66 -3.49
C GLY A 142 -20.01 1.73 -4.57
N SER A 143 -20.87 1.25 -5.46
CA SER A 143 -20.49 0.52 -6.66
C SER A 143 -21.47 0.79 -7.80
N THR A 144 -21.02 0.56 -9.03
CA THR A 144 -21.87 0.53 -10.22
C THR A 144 -21.95 -0.91 -10.73
N THR A 145 -23.16 -1.45 -10.79
CA THR A 145 -23.46 -2.78 -11.34
C THR A 145 -24.18 -2.63 -12.67
N ASN A 146 -23.59 -3.17 -13.74
CA ASN A 146 -24.17 -3.22 -15.07
C ASN A 146 -24.47 -4.67 -15.44
N VAL A 147 -25.69 -4.92 -15.90
CA VAL A 147 -26.14 -6.22 -16.41
C VAL A 147 -26.50 -6.05 -17.88
N GLY A 148 -25.58 -6.41 -18.79
CA GLY A 148 -25.75 -6.19 -20.23
C GLY A 148 -26.28 -4.79 -20.54
N ASN A 149 -27.33 -4.72 -21.37
CA ASN A 149 -28.12 -3.49 -21.61
C ASN A 149 -29.46 -3.51 -20.84
N LEU A 150 -29.60 -4.40 -19.85
CA LEU A 150 -30.84 -4.60 -19.10
C LEU A 150 -30.96 -3.59 -17.96
N VAL A 151 -29.91 -3.47 -17.14
CA VAL A 151 -29.87 -2.59 -15.96
C VAL A 151 -28.49 -1.96 -15.78
N SER A 152 -28.49 -0.69 -15.40
CA SER A 152 -27.36 -0.02 -14.76
C SER A 152 -27.82 0.52 -13.41
N MET A 153 -27.14 0.13 -12.34
CA MET A 153 -27.47 0.53 -10.97
C MET A 153 -26.23 1.05 -10.27
N ARG A 154 -26.33 2.21 -9.63
CA ARG A 154 -25.28 2.76 -8.77
C ARG A 154 -25.77 2.83 -7.32
N GLY A 155 -24.93 2.43 -6.38
CA GLY A 155 -25.21 2.44 -4.94
C GLY A 155 -25.90 1.17 -4.42
N GLY A 156 -26.39 1.23 -3.19
CA GLY A 156 -26.91 0.08 -2.42
C GLY A 156 -28.33 -0.37 -2.77
N GLY A 157 -28.77 -0.19 -4.01
CA GLY A 157 -30.15 -0.48 -4.43
C GLY A 157 -30.42 -1.97 -4.65
N ARG A 158 -31.70 -2.32 -4.67
CA ARG A 158 -32.20 -3.65 -5.08
C ARG A 158 -33.20 -3.48 -6.22
N VAL A 159 -33.00 -4.23 -7.29
CA VAL A 159 -33.92 -4.31 -8.44
C VAL A 159 -34.48 -5.72 -8.51
N VAL A 160 -35.81 -5.84 -8.67
CA VAL A 160 -36.50 -7.12 -8.79
C VAL A 160 -37.30 -7.12 -10.09
N PHE A 161 -37.07 -8.11 -10.92
CA PHE A 161 -37.85 -8.40 -12.11
C PHE A 161 -38.75 -9.59 -11.84
N ASP A 162 -40.06 -9.36 -11.79
CA ASP A 162 -41.04 -10.43 -11.67
C ASP A 162 -41.74 -10.63 -13.01
N ASN A 163 -41.82 -11.88 -13.45
CA ASN A 163 -42.45 -12.29 -14.72
C ASN A 163 -42.01 -11.46 -15.95
N CYS A 164 -40.70 -11.17 -16.06
CA CYS A 164 -40.13 -10.41 -17.18
C CYS A 164 -39.34 -11.33 -18.13
N SER A 165 -39.20 -10.90 -19.39
CA SER A 165 -38.28 -11.53 -20.35
C SER A 165 -37.37 -10.49 -20.98
N TYR A 166 -36.18 -10.92 -21.40
CA TYR A 166 -35.22 -10.12 -22.13
C TYR A 166 -34.77 -10.87 -23.38
N ASN A 167 -34.98 -10.28 -24.56
CA ASN A 167 -34.75 -10.92 -25.86
C ASN A 167 -35.45 -12.30 -25.98
N GLY A 168 -36.68 -12.41 -25.47
CA GLY A 168 -37.48 -13.64 -25.52
C GLY A 168 -37.06 -14.71 -24.50
N MET A 169 -36.02 -14.49 -23.70
CA MET A 169 -35.62 -15.38 -22.62
C MET A 169 -36.26 -14.95 -21.29
N PRO A 170 -36.95 -15.84 -20.56
CA PRO A 170 -37.52 -15.49 -19.26
C PRO A 170 -36.41 -15.25 -18.23
N LEU A 171 -36.54 -14.16 -17.47
CA LEU A 171 -35.63 -13.88 -16.35
C LEU A 171 -35.98 -14.77 -15.15
N GLY A 172 -34.95 -15.18 -14.39
CA GLY A 172 -35.12 -15.85 -13.09
C GLY A 172 -35.72 -17.26 -13.11
N GLN A 173 -35.96 -17.84 -14.30
CA GLN A 173 -36.41 -19.22 -14.51
C GLN A 173 -37.62 -19.62 -13.63
N GLY A 174 -38.65 -18.77 -13.58
CA GLY A 174 -39.87 -19.03 -12.82
C GLY A 174 -39.84 -18.53 -11.37
N LYS A 175 -38.80 -17.80 -10.98
CA LYS A 175 -38.73 -16.98 -9.77
C LYS A 175 -38.39 -15.53 -10.15
N PRO A 176 -38.67 -14.55 -9.28
CA PRO A 176 -38.22 -13.18 -9.52
C PRO A 176 -36.69 -13.12 -9.65
N ALA A 177 -36.19 -12.49 -10.70
CA ALA A 177 -34.76 -12.19 -10.85
C ALA A 177 -34.41 -10.98 -9.99
N VAL A 178 -33.33 -11.08 -9.24
CA VAL A 178 -32.91 -10.07 -8.26
C VAL A 178 -31.50 -9.60 -8.58
N ILE A 179 -31.33 -8.28 -8.59
CA ILE A 179 -30.04 -7.62 -8.67
C ILE A 179 -29.91 -6.77 -7.42
N SER A 180 -28.84 -6.96 -6.65
CA SER A 180 -28.66 -6.26 -5.39
C SER A 180 -27.18 -6.07 -5.09
N SER A 181 -26.83 -5.01 -4.38
CA SER A 181 -25.44 -4.67 -4.04
C SER A 181 -24.79 -5.64 -3.04
N ASP A 182 -25.60 -6.34 -2.25
CA ASP A 182 -25.19 -7.36 -1.28
C ASP A 182 -24.94 -8.74 -1.93
N MET A 183 -25.35 -8.93 -3.18
CA MET A 183 -25.08 -10.14 -3.97
C MET A 183 -23.77 -9.98 -4.73
N SER A 184 -22.93 -11.01 -4.75
CA SER A 184 -21.78 -11.12 -5.66
C SER A 184 -22.20 -11.11 -7.13
N VAL A 185 -21.24 -10.83 -8.02
CA VAL A 185 -21.47 -10.91 -9.48
C VAL A 185 -21.99 -12.28 -9.89
N GLU A 186 -21.44 -13.36 -9.34
CA GLU A 186 -21.86 -14.74 -9.64
C GLU A 186 -23.29 -15.02 -9.16
N GLU A 187 -23.69 -14.49 -7.99
CA GLU A 187 -25.06 -14.63 -7.51
C GLU A 187 -26.07 -13.85 -8.37
N ILE A 188 -25.69 -12.68 -8.88
CA ILE A 188 -26.52 -11.92 -9.82
C ILE A 188 -26.68 -12.70 -11.11
N GLU A 189 -25.59 -13.22 -11.69
CA GLU A 189 -25.64 -14.03 -12.92
C GLU A 189 -26.58 -15.23 -12.76
N LYS A 190 -26.48 -15.95 -11.63
CA LYS A 190 -27.38 -17.06 -11.28
C LYS A 190 -28.82 -16.61 -11.10
N SER A 191 -29.06 -15.45 -10.50
CA SER A 191 -30.42 -14.94 -10.25
C SER A 191 -31.13 -14.49 -11.53
N ILE A 192 -30.40 -13.91 -12.48
CA ILE A 192 -30.97 -13.49 -13.76
C ILE A 192 -31.16 -14.68 -14.69
N ALA A 193 -30.24 -15.65 -14.64
CA ALA A 193 -30.36 -16.97 -15.27
C ALA A 193 -30.46 -16.96 -16.81
N ILE A 194 -29.85 -15.96 -17.46
CA ILE A 194 -29.68 -15.84 -18.92
C ILE A 194 -28.21 -15.43 -19.22
N PRO A 195 -27.70 -15.63 -20.46
CA PRO A 195 -26.30 -15.33 -20.79
C PRO A 195 -26.07 -13.83 -21.04
N VAL A 196 -26.16 -13.03 -19.98
CA VAL A 196 -25.81 -11.59 -19.99
C VAL A 196 -24.60 -11.35 -19.10
N LYS A 197 -23.68 -10.49 -19.58
CA LYS A 197 -22.49 -10.13 -18.82
C LYS A 197 -22.88 -9.23 -17.64
N VAL A 198 -22.46 -9.60 -16.44
CA VAL A 198 -22.55 -8.75 -15.26
C VAL A 198 -21.18 -8.15 -14.98
N ASN A 199 -21.11 -6.83 -14.83
CA ASN A 199 -19.89 -6.13 -14.42
C ASN A 199 -20.20 -5.30 -13.19
N ARG A 200 -19.33 -5.38 -12.19
CA ARG A 200 -19.37 -4.48 -11.04
C ARG A 200 -18.06 -3.70 -10.94
N GLU A 201 -18.19 -2.39 -10.80
CA GLU A 201 -17.08 -1.49 -10.56
C GLU A 201 -17.27 -0.78 -9.22
N PHE A 202 -16.32 -0.94 -8.31
CA PHE A 202 -16.30 -0.26 -7.02
C PHE A 202 -15.69 1.15 -7.17
N ASP A 203 -16.25 2.12 -6.42
CA ASP A 203 -15.70 3.48 -6.37
C ASP A 203 -14.23 3.47 -5.92
N TRP A 204 -13.90 2.62 -4.94
CA TRP A 204 -12.53 2.31 -4.54
C TRP A 204 -12.38 0.87 -4.03
N VAL A 205 -11.14 0.39 -4.01
CA VAL A 205 -10.75 -0.87 -3.34
C VAL A 205 -9.46 -0.62 -2.57
N GLU A 206 -9.37 -1.25 -1.41
CA GLU A 206 -8.19 -1.19 -0.56
C GLU A 206 -7.75 -2.61 -0.22
N PHE A 207 -6.46 -2.79 -0.02
CA PHE A 207 -5.87 -4.03 0.46
C PHE A 207 -5.09 -3.73 1.73
N HIS A 208 -5.60 -4.22 2.85
CA HIS A 208 -5.01 -4.02 4.17
C HIS A 208 -4.16 -5.23 4.54
N PHE A 209 -3.04 -5.02 5.22
CA PHE A 209 -2.45 -6.10 6.01
C PHE A 209 -3.37 -6.41 7.20
N ASP A 210 -3.42 -7.67 7.64
CA ASP A 210 -4.41 -8.20 8.61
C ASP A 210 -4.69 -7.27 9.81
N ASP A 211 -3.63 -6.66 10.38
CA ASP A 211 -3.70 -5.75 11.55
C ASP A 211 -3.34 -4.28 11.21
N SER A 212 -3.25 -3.92 9.93
CA SER A 212 -2.92 -2.54 9.51
C SER A 212 -4.19 -1.70 9.35
N ALA A 213 -4.15 -0.48 9.87
CA ALA A 213 -5.18 0.52 9.59
C ALA A 213 -5.06 1.11 8.18
N HIS A 214 -3.86 1.04 7.59
CA HIS A 214 -3.53 1.67 6.31
C HIS A 214 -3.67 0.68 5.16
N ASP A 215 -4.17 1.22 4.04
CA ASP A 215 -4.10 0.56 2.75
C ASP A 215 -2.64 0.32 2.34
N THR A 216 -2.38 -0.84 1.72
CA THR A 216 -1.02 -1.25 1.34
C THR A 216 -0.39 -0.30 0.33
N LEU A 217 -1.15 0.15 -0.67
CA LEU A 217 -0.63 1.05 -1.70
C LEU A 217 -0.40 2.43 -1.10
N GLU A 218 -1.34 2.94 -0.30
CA GLU A 218 -1.19 4.22 0.41
C GLU A 218 0.07 4.25 1.30
N LEU A 219 0.32 3.19 2.07
CA LEU A 219 1.52 3.09 2.91
C LEU A 219 2.80 3.12 2.06
N ILE A 220 2.83 2.40 0.94
CA ILE A 220 3.99 2.36 0.03
C ILE A 220 4.22 3.73 -0.60
N GLU A 221 3.18 4.39 -1.12
CA GLU A 221 3.28 5.70 -1.75
C GLU A 221 3.71 6.78 -0.76
N THR A 222 3.13 6.79 0.43
CA THR A 222 3.50 7.72 1.50
C THR A 222 4.95 7.50 1.94
N SER A 223 5.35 6.23 2.11
CA SER A 223 6.73 5.88 2.44
C SER A 223 7.71 6.30 1.37
N HIS A 224 7.42 6.04 0.10
CA HIS A 224 8.27 6.42 -1.03
C HIS A 224 8.45 7.93 -1.12
N ARG A 225 7.35 8.69 -1.04
CA ARG A 225 7.36 10.16 -1.04
C ARG A 225 8.21 10.69 0.12
N ASN A 226 7.94 10.24 1.33
CA ASN A 226 8.61 10.77 2.52
C ASN A 226 10.10 10.37 2.57
N ILE A 227 10.46 9.16 2.14
CA ILE A 227 11.86 8.75 1.99
C ILE A 227 12.55 9.57 0.91
N SER A 228 11.92 9.78 -0.24
CA SER A 228 12.51 10.58 -1.33
C SER A 228 12.80 12.02 -0.90
N LEU A 229 11.86 12.65 -0.18
CA LEU A 229 12.07 13.98 0.41
C LEU A 229 13.21 13.98 1.43
N TYR A 230 13.20 13.01 2.36
CA TYR A 230 14.26 12.85 3.36
C TYR A 230 15.65 12.67 2.72
N ILE A 231 15.77 11.83 1.70
CA ILE A 231 17.05 11.59 1.00
C ILE A 231 17.51 12.85 0.26
N GLY A 232 16.58 13.58 -0.37
CA GLY A 232 16.88 14.85 -1.03
C GLY A 232 17.41 15.90 -0.06
N GLU A 233 16.79 16.04 1.11
CA GLU A 233 17.27 16.96 2.17
C GLU A 233 18.58 16.48 2.79
N LEU A 234 18.73 15.18 3.03
CA LEU A 234 19.98 14.61 3.55
C LEU A 234 21.14 14.94 2.61
N ARG A 235 20.96 14.76 1.30
CA ARG A 235 22.01 15.04 0.32
C ARG A 235 22.44 16.50 0.35
N LYS A 236 21.52 17.45 0.55
CA LYS A 236 21.86 18.88 0.69
C LYS A 236 22.70 19.17 1.93
N LEU A 237 22.51 18.40 3.00
CA LEU A 237 23.25 18.55 4.26
C LEU A 237 24.61 17.84 4.28
N THR A 238 24.83 16.87 3.40
CA THR A 238 26.05 16.04 3.34
C THR A 238 26.89 16.22 2.07
N SER A 239 26.44 17.06 1.12
CA SER A 239 27.21 17.42 -0.08
C SER A 239 28.23 18.53 0.19
#